data_AF-A0A7W1HDL9-F1
#
_entry.id   AF-A0A7W1HDL9-F1
#
_cell.length_a   1.000
_cell.length_b   1.000
_cell.length_c   1.000
_cell.angle_alpha   90.00
_cell.angle_beta   90.00
_cell.angle_gamma   90.00
#
_symmetry.space_group_name_H-M   'P 1'
#
loop_
_entity.id
_entity.type
_entity.pdbx_description
1 polymer ?
#
loop_
_entity_poly.entity_id
_entity_poly.type
_entity_poly.pdbx_seq_one_letter_code
_entity_poly.pdbx_strand_id
1 'polypeptide(L)'
;MDIANDIREKLSAEWLPEIYRGKVRTQRTRAHRLEVAERENRAIIQHTLLGVELKVGNQRFSCPDLSTARYLQIFARIGCQAVAVPYDITKISTLADELESAWQKILLLLEKAAEDKTTSVKGRMRSSLIKEIRLEIEEIGAGSLMPEFKQSTKQRSN
;
A
#
# COMPACT_ATOMS: atom_id res chain seq x y z
N MET A 1 -2.58 -23.16 -11.96
CA MET A 1 -3.19 -22.66 -10.71
C MET A 1 -2.65 -21.28 -10.48
N ASP A 2 -3.55 -20.31 -10.39
CA ASP A 2 -3.21 -18.92 -10.16
C ASP A 2 -3.03 -18.72 -8.67
N ILE A 3 -1.77 -18.72 -8.21
CA ILE A 3 -1.44 -18.58 -6.78
C ILE A 3 -2.02 -17.31 -6.16
N ALA A 4 -2.24 -16.27 -6.96
CA ALA A 4 -2.86 -15.05 -6.46
C ALA A 4 -4.29 -15.30 -6.01
N ASN A 5 -5.09 -16.05 -6.79
CA ASN A 5 -6.45 -16.40 -6.40
C ASN A 5 -6.47 -17.31 -5.16
N ASP A 6 -5.59 -18.32 -5.09
CA ASP A 6 -5.52 -19.21 -3.92
C ASP A 6 -5.20 -18.46 -2.63
N ILE A 7 -4.29 -17.48 -2.69
CA ILE A 7 -3.92 -16.64 -1.53
C ILE A 7 -5.05 -15.65 -1.22
N ARG A 8 -5.66 -15.04 -2.24
CA ARG A 8 -6.79 -14.11 -2.10
C ARG A 8 -7.97 -14.80 -1.41
N GLU A 9 -8.35 -16.00 -1.82
CA GLU A 9 -9.44 -16.76 -1.21
C GLU A 9 -9.17 -17.07 0.27
N LYS A 10 -7.93 -17.41 0.63
CA LYS A 10 -7.55 -17.68 2.03
C LYS A 10 -7.59 -16.45 2.92
N LEU A 11 -7.24 -15.28 2.38
CA LEU A 11 -7.19 -14.03 3.14
C LEU A 11 -8.53 -13.29 3.15
N SER A 12 -9.33 -13.42 2.08
CA SER A 12 -10.64 -12.78 1.94
C SER A 12 -10.56 -11.28 2.27
N ALA A 13 -11.24 -10.81 3.33
CA ALA A 13 -11.23 -9.42 3.78
C ALA A 13 -9.84 -8.90 4.24
N GLU A 14 -8.90 -9.80 4.54
CA GLU A 14 -7.51 -9.46 4.87
C GLU A 14 -6.61 -9.35 3.63
N TRP A 15 -7.16 -9.52 2.42
CA TRP A 15 -6.45 -9.26 1.18
C TRP A 15 -6.09 -7.78 1.08
N LEU A 16 -4.83 -7.48 0.76
CA LEU A 16 -4.29 -6.12 0.85
C LEU A 16 -5.06 -5.10 -0.03
N PRO A 17 -5.37 -5.41 -1.30
CA PRO A 17 -6.29 -4.59 -2.11
C PRO A 17 -7.69 -4.39 -1.51
N GLU A 18 -8.26 -5.37 -0.81
CA GLU A 18 -9.57 -5.21 -0.15
C GLU A 18 -9.50 -4.26 1.05
N ILE A 19 -8.43 -4.33 1.84
CA ILE A 19 -8.18 -3.36 2.91
C ILE A 19 -8.06 -1.95 2.32
N TYR A 20 -7.29 -1.81 1.22
CA TYR A 20 -7.13 -0.53 0.54
C TYR A 20 -8.47 0.00 0.01
N ARG A 21 -9.27 -0.82 -0.67
CA ARG A 21 -10.59 -0.46 -1.19
C ARG A 21 -11.57 -0.10 -0.07
N GLY A 22 -11.74 -0.99 0.90
CA GLY A 22 -12.79 -0.91 1.91
C GLY A 22 -12.49 0.04 3.07
N LYS A 23 -11.22 0.23 3.42
CA LYS A 23 -10.83 1.05 4.58
C LYS A 23 -10.10 2.32 4.21
N VAL A 24 -9.28 2.34 3.16
CA VAL A 24 -8.55 3.57 2.76
C VAL A 24 -9.43 4.43 1.87
N ARG A 25 -9.94 3.87 0.77
CA ARG A 25 -10.65 4.63 -0.27
C ARG A 25 -12.06 5.07 0.12
N THR A 26 -12.62 4.51 1.18
CA THR A 26 -13.89 4.96 1.78
C THR A 26 -13.73 6.24 2.61
N GLN A 27 -12.50 6.65 2.90
CA GLN A 27 -12.19 7.88 3.65
C GLN A 27 -11.84 9.05 2.72
N ARG A 28 -11.72 10.25 3.28
CA ARG A 28 -11.11 11.38 2.58
C ARG A 28 -9.61 11.16 2.44
N THR A 29 -9.13 11.11 1.21
CA THR A 29 -7.72 10.84 0.89
C THR A 29 -7.16 11.90 -0.06
N ARG A 30 -5.83 11.99 -0.11
CA ARG A 30 -5.08 12.66 -1.17
C ARG A 30 -4.28 11.65 -1.96
N ALA A 31 -4.15 11.84 -3.26
CA ALA A 31 -3.20 11.06 -4.05
C ALA A 31 -1.75 11.44 -3.67
N HIS A 32 -0.95 10.45 -3.33
CA HIS A 32 0.48 10.58 -3.06
C HIS A 32 1.26 9.79 -4.10
N ARG A 33 2.14 10.46 -4.84
CA ARG A 33 2.99 9.82 -5.86
C ARG A 33 4.26 9.28 -5.21
N LEU A 34 4.56 8.03 -5.52
CA LEU A 34 5.79 7.34 -5.20
C LEU A 34 6.48 7.10 -6.54
N GLU A 35 7.57 7.81 -6.84
CA GLU A 35 8.27 7.68 -8.14
C GLU A 35 9.10 6.38 -8.24
N VAL A 36 8.58 5.28 -7.73
CA VAL A 36 9.25 3.98 -7.61
C VAL A 36 9.05 3.14 -8.86
N ALA A 37 9.95 2.19 -9.09
CA ALA A 37 9.80 1.24 -10.19
C ALA A 37 8.59 0.31 -9.95
N GLU A 38 7.86 -0.04 -11.02
CA GLU A 38 6.73 -0.99 -11.02
C GLU A 38 7.22 -2.45 -10.91
N ARG A 39 7.92 -2.73 -9.82
CA ARG A 39 8.39 -4.06 -9.43
C ARG A 39 8.51 -4.09 -7.92
N GLU A 40 8.78 -5.27 -7.38
CA GLU A 40 9.12 -5.35 -5.97
C GLU A 40 10.34 -4.48 -5.65
N ASN A 41 10.20 -3.57 -4.67
CA ASN A 41 11.27 -2.70 -4.24
C ASN A 41 11.65 -2.95 -2.78
N ARG A 42 12.92 -2.68 -2.46
CA ARG A 42 13.36 -2.59 -1.07
C ARG A 42 13.08 -1.18 -0.56
N ALA A 43 12.03 -1.03 0.25
CA ALA A 43 11.70 0.22 0.92
C ALA A 43 12.13 0.19 2.40
N ILE A 44 12.93 1.15 2.82
CA ILE A 44 13.57 1.23 4.14
C ILE A 44 13.19 2.54 4.81
N ILE A 45 12.68 2.48 6.04
CA ILE A 45 12.43 3.68 6.84
C ILE A 45 13.74 4.11 7.49
N GLN A 46 14.07 5.39 7.38
CA GLN A 46 15.26 5.99 7.97
C GLN A 46 14.83 7.06 8.96
N HIS A 47 15.36 6.95 10.19
CA HIS A 47 15.26 8.02 11.18
C HIS A 47 16.43 8.97 10.96
N THR A 48 16.13 10.23 10.67
CA THR A 48 17.11 11.30 10.46
C THR A 48 16.96 12.37 11.54
N LEU A 49 17.89 13.31 11.58
CA LEU A 49 17.79 14.46 12.49
C LEU A 49 16.59 15.38 12.17
N LEU A 50 16.10 15.34 10.92
CA LEU A 50 15.00 16.19 10.43
C LEU A 50 13.64 15.48 10.45
N GLY A 51 13.58 14.23 10.91
CA GLY A 51 12.35 13.45 10.98
C GLY A 51 12.51 12.04 10.42
N VAL A 52 11.47 11.58 9.71
CA VAL A 52 11.42 10.23 9.15
C VAL A 52 11.41 10.29 7.63
N GLU A 53 12.26 9.49 6.99
CA GLU A 53 12.31 9.37 5.54
C GLU A 53 12.03 7.91 5.11
N LEU A 54 11.35 7.74 3.99
CA LEU A 54 11.22 6.45 3.32
C LEU A 54 12.20 6.40 2.14
N LYS A 55 13.19 5.52 2.20
CA LYS A 55 14.17 5.31 1.14
C LYS A 55 13.77 4.13 0.25
N VAL A 56 13.74 4.35 -1.06
CA VAL A 56 13.48 3.31 -2.07
C VAL A 56 14.51 3.44 -3.18
N GLY A 57 15.47 2.51 -3.23
CA GLY A 57 16.62 2.64 -4.14
C GLY A 57 17.38 3.95 -3.89
N ASN A 58 17.43 4.81 -4.91
CA ASN A 58 18.09 6.12 -4.86
C ASN A 58 17.16 7.27 -4.45
N GLN A 59 15.86 7.01 -4.31
CA GLN A 59 14.88 8.02 -3.92
C GLN A 59 14.67 8.03 -2.41
N ARG A 60 14.33 9.21 -1.89
CA ARG A 60 13.94 9.42 -0.50
C ARG A 60 12.69 10.27 -0.45
N PHE A 61 11.71 9.82 0.31
CA PHE A 61 10.45 10.52 0.52
C PHE A 61 10.40 10.99 1.96
N SER A 62 10.33 12.30 2.17
CA SER A 62 10.11 12.85 3.51
C SER A 62 8.70 12.49 3.98
N CYS A 63 8.60 11.92 5.17
CA CYS A 63 7.35 11.51 5.79
C CYS A 63 7.08 12.39 7.02
N PRO A 64 5.84 12.85 7.25
CA PRO A 64 5.50 13.65 8.42
C PRO A 64 5.77 12.93 9.75
N ASP A 65 5.55 11.61 9.77
CA ASP A 65 5.70 10.76 10.95
C ASP A 65 6.01 9.30 10.55
N LEU A 66 6.31 8.47 11.56
CA LEU A 66 6.60 7.06 11.39
C LEU A 66 5.40 6.28 10.83
N SER A 67 4.19 6.59 11.27
CA SER A 67 2.97 5.92 10.81
C SER A 67 2.77 6.09 9.30
N THR A 68 3.01 7.29 8.79
CA THR A 68 2.94 7.60 7.36
C THR A 68 4.06 6.89 6.59
N ALA A 69 5.27 6.84 7.14
CA ALA A 69 6.38 6.11 6.53
C ALA A 69 6.09 4.61 6.43
N ARG A 70 5.54 4.00 7.50
CA ARG A 70 5.09 2.60 7.55
C ARG A 70 4.00 2.32 6.52
N TYR A 71 2.98 3.16 6.49
CA TYR A 71 1.90 3.10 5.52
C TYR A 71 2.43 3.11 4.07
N LEU A 72 3.25 4.11 3.72
CA LEU A 72 3.82 4.24 2.37
C LEU A 72 4.82 3.12 2.03
N GLN A 73 5.52 2.57 3.02
CA GLN A 73 6.50 1.51 2.82
C GLN A 73 5.87 0.28 2.14
N ILE A 74 4.65 -0.09 2.49
CA ILE A 74 3.96 -1.25 1.90
C ILE A 74 3.74 -1.06 0.40
N PHE A 75 3.19 0.09 0.00
CA PHE A 75 2.94 0.40 -1.39
C PHE A 75 4.22 0.59 -2.20
N ALA A 76 5.23 1.21 -1.60
CA ALA A 76 6.56 1.32 -2.20
C ALA A 76 7.19 -0.07 -2.44
N ARG A 77 7.05 -1.01 -1.50
CA ARG A 77 7.53 -2.40 -1.65
C ARG A 77 6.85 -3.11 -2.82
N ILE A 78 5.55 -2.91 -2.99
CA ILE A 78 4.77 -3.49 -4.10
C ILE A 78 5.11 -2.82 -5.45
N GLY A 79 5.62 -1.60 -5.40
CA GLY A 79 5.95 -0.79 -6.57
C GLY A 79 4.77 0.00 -7.12
N CYS A 80 3.82 0.37 -6.26
CA CYS A 80 2.71 1.25 -6.65
C CYS A 80 3.25 2.67 -6.86
N GLN A 81 2.94 3.29 -7.99
CA GLN A 81 3.41 4.65 -8.31
C GLN A 81 2.57 5.77 -7.70
N ALA A 82 1.31 5.49 -7.37
CA ALA A 82 0.42 6.45 -6.75
C ALA A 82 -0.54 5.74 -5.80
N VAL A 83 -0.74 6.30 -4.61
CA VAL A 83 -1.63 5.72 -3.59
C VAL A 83 -2.39 6.79 -2.84
N ALA A 84 -3.57 6.42 -2.34
CA ALA A 84 -4.43 7.29 -1.56
C ALA A 84 -3.93 7.34 -0.12
N VAL A 85 -3.55 8.52 0.38
CA VAL A 85 -3.17 8.72 1.79
C VAL A 85 -4.33 9.39 2.53
N PRO A 86 -4.86 8.82 3.62
CA PRO A 86 -5.89 9.44 4.43
C PRO A 86 -5.49 10.81 4.96
N TYR A 87 -6.46 11.73 5.03
CA TYR A 87 -6.26 13.03 5.68
C TYR A 87 -6.28 12.95 7.20
N ASP A 88 -7.06 12.02 7.76
CA ASP A 88 -7.09 11.79 9.19
C ASP A 88 -5.83 11.01 9.61
N ILE A 89 -4.84 11.75 10.10
CA ILE A 89 -3.55 11.22 10.55
C ILE A 89 -3.70 10.18 11.67
N THR A 90 -4.78 10.24 12.46
CA THR A 90 -5.01 9.31 13.57
C THR A 90 -5.35 7.90 13.08
N LYS A 91 -5.82 7.77 11.83
CA LYS A 91 -6.15 6.48 11.21
C LYS A 91 -4.96 5.81 10.54
N ILE A 92 -3.91 6.57 10.21
CA ILE A 92 -2.77 6.08 9.44
C ILE A 92 -2.03 4.97 10.18
N SER A 93 -1.86 5.09 11.51
CA SER A 93 -1.20 4.05 12.32
C SER A 93 -1.93 2.71 12.24
N THR A 94 -3.23 2.70 12.49
CA THR A 94 -4.05 1.49 12.44
C THR A 94 -4.07 0.88 11.03
N LEU A 95 -4.20 1.71 9.99
CA LEU A 95 -4.14 1.25 8.61
C LEU A 95 -2.77 0.66 8.27
N ALA A 96 -1.68 1.27 8.75
CA ALA A 96 -0.34 0.73 8.57
C ALA A 96 -0.19 -0.64 9.23
N ASP A 97 -0.66 -0.80 10.47
CA ASP A 97 -0.62 -2.08 11.19
C ASP A 97 -1.38 -3.19 10.44
N GLU A 98 -2.58 -2.88 9.94
CA GLU A 98 -3.39 -3.81 9.17
C GLU A 98 -2.75 -4.19 7.83
N LEU A 99 -2.26 -3.21 7.06
CA LEU A 99 -1.62 -3.44 5.78
C LEU A 99 -0.30 -4.22 5.92
N GLU A 100 0.48 -3.93 6.97
CA GLU A 100 1.68 -4.69 7.31
C GLU A 100 1.33 -6.13 7.68
N SER A 101 0.30 -6.33 8.50
CA SER A 101 -0.16 -7.67 8.89
C SER A 101 -0.63 -8.47 7.67
N ALA A 102 -1.44 -7.86 6.80
CA ALA A 102 -1.87 -8.46 5.54
C ALA A 102 -0.69 -8.82 4.64
N TRP A 103 0.27 -7.90 4.48
CA TRP A 103 1.48 -8.14 3.70
C TRP A 103 2.28 -9.34 4.23
N GLN A 104 2.50 -9.43 5.55
CA GLN A 104 3.21 -10.57 6.13
C GLN A 104 2.47 -11.88 5.92
N LYS A 105 1.14 -11.90 6.09
CA LYS A 105 0.32 -13.09 5.82
C LYS A 105 0.44 -13.55 4.36
N ILE A 106 0.42 -12.61 3.41
CA ILE A 106 0.63 -12.90 1.98
C ILE A 106 2.00 -13.56 1.76
N LEU A 107 3.06 -13.01 2.36
CA LEU A 107 4.41 -13.55 2.21
C LEU A 107 4.54 -14.97 2.78
N LEU A 108 3.95 -15.23 3.96
CA LEU A 108 3.94 -16.55 4.58
C LEU A 108 3.17 -17.59 3.75
N LEU A 109 2.01 -17.21 3.21
CA LEU A 109 1.23 -18.08 2.35
C LEU A 109 1.95 -18.39 1.03
N LEU A 110 2.60 -17.39 0.44
CA LEU A 110 3.44 -17.56 -0.74
C LEU A 110 4.62 -18.49 -0.46
N GLU A 111 5.33 -18.30 0.67
CA GLU A 111 6.45 -19.13 1.06
C GLU A 111 6.04 -20.59 1.22
N LYS A 112 4.93 -20.84 1.93
CA LYS A 112 4.34 -22.18 2.09
C LYS A 112 3.94 -22.80 0.75
N ALA A 113 3.30 -22.03 -0.13
CA ALA A 113 2.90 -22.52 -1.46
C ALA A 113 4.10 -22.82 -2.38
N ALA A 114 5.24 -22.20 -2.11
CA ALA A 114 6.44 -22.32 -2.91
C ALA A 114 7.52 -23.24 -2.29
N GLU A 115 7.28 -23.85 -1.12
CA GLU A 115 8.25 -24.61 -0.32
C GLU A 115 9.08 -25.60 -1.17
N ASP A 116 8.41 -26.49 -1.90
CA ASP A 116 9.00 -27.53 -2.76
C ASP A 116 9.40 -27.06 -4.17
N LYS A 117 9.36 -25.75 -4.44
CA LYS A 117 9.65 -25.19 -5.76
C LYS A 117 11.11 -24.76 -5.88
N THR A 118 11.63 -24.79 -7.10
CA THR A 118 12.97 -24.25 -7.39
C THR A 118 13.02 -22.74 -7.21
N THR A 119 14.21 -22.18 -6.96
CA THR A 119 14.40 -20.73 -6.74
C THR A 119 13.86 -19.88 -7.89
N SER A 120 14.03 -20.32 -9.14
CA SER A 120 13.47 -19.62 -10.31
C SER A 120 11.94 -19.59 -10.30
N VAL A 121 11.30 -20.69 -9.91
CA VAL A 121 9.83 -20.78 -9.80
C VAL A 121 9.34 -19.93 -8.64
N LYS A 122 10.01 -19.97 -7.47
CA LYS A 122 9.74 -19.10 -6.31
C LYS A 122 9.75 -17.62 -6.71
N GLY A 123 10.80 -17.19 -7.42
CA GLY A 123 10.94 -15.80 -7.89
C GLY A 123 9.84 -15.37 -8.86
N ARG A 124 9.46 -16.25 -9.80
CA ARG A 124 8.36 -15.98 -10.75
C ARG A 124 7.01 -15.91 -10.04
N MET A 125 6.72 -16.83 -9.13
CA MET A 125 5.49 -16.82 -8.34
C MET A 125 5.37 -15.54 -7.52
N ARG A 126 6.46 -15.13 -6.85
CA ARG A 126 6.52 -13.87 -6.09
C ARG A 126 6.26 -12.66 -6.98
N SER A 127 6.98 -12.56 -8.08
CA SER A 127 6.88 -11.41 -9.00
C SER A 127 5.48 -11.32 -9.62
N SER A 128 4.87 -12.46 -9.97
CA SER A 128 3.50 -12.51 -10.50
C SER A 128 2.47 -12.08 -9.45
N LEU A 129 2.58 -12.58 -8.21
CA LEU A 129 1.68 -12.21 -7.12
C LEU A 129 1.74 -10.71 -6.79
N ILE A 130 2.95 -10.16 -6.69
CA ILE A 130 3.15 -8.73 -6.40
C ILE A 130 2.62 -7.88 -7.54
N LYS A 131 2.81 -8.32 -8.80
CA LYS A 131 2.23 -7.65 -9.97
C LYS A 131 0.70 -7.63 -9.90
N GLU A 132 0.07 -8.74 -9.56
CA GLU A 132 -1.39 -8.83 -9.43
C GLU A 132 -1.92 -7.86 -8.36
N ILE A 133 -1.34 -7.90 -7.15
CA ILE A 133 -1.69 -6.98 -6.05
C ILE A 133 -1.54 -5.52 -6.50
N ARG A 134 -0.45 -5.20 -7.21
CA ARG A 134 -0.21 -3.85 -7.70
C ARG A 134 -1.29 -3.42 -8.69
N LEU A 135 -1.62 -4.26 -9.67
CA LEU A 135 -2.63 -3.96 -10.68
C LEU A 135 -4.00 -3.72 -10.03
N GLU A 136 -4.39 -4.51 -9.04
CA GLU A 136 -5.63 -4.27 -8.28
C GLU A 136 -5.63 -2.92 -7.54
N ILE A 137 -4.52 -2.56 -6.90
CA ILE A 137 -4.38 -1.27 -6.22
C ILE A 137 -4.44 -0.10 -7.21
N GLU A 138 -3.80 -0.26 -8.37
CA GLU A 138 -3.81 0.73 -9.45
C GLU A 138 -5.20 0.90 -10.05
N GLU A 139 -5.95 -0.21 -10.23
CA GLU A 139 -7.34 -0.20 -10.68
C GLU A 139 -8.26 0.50 -9.67
N ILE A 140 -8.06 0.26 -8.37
CA ILE A 140 -8.77 0.99 -7.30
C ILE A 140 -8.44 2.50 -7.34
N GLY A 141 -7.20 2.83 -7.71
CA GLY A 141 -6.71 4.18 -7.93
C GLY A 141 -6.39 4.94 -6.64
N ALA A 142 -5.54 5.97 -6.78
CA ALA A 142 -5.16 6.88 -5.70
C ALA A 142 -6.23 7.93 -5.37
N GLY A 143 -7.28 8.03 -6.18
CA GLY A 143 -8.30 9.08 -6.11
C GLY A 143 -7.82 10.42 -6.67
N SER A 144 -8.60 11.47 -6.40
CA SER A 144 -8.27 12.83 -6.83
C SER A 144 -7.05 13.39 -6.08
N LEU A 145 -6.29 14.26 -6.75
CA LEU A 145 -5.15 14.96 -6.15
C LEU A 145 -5.55 15.90 -5.01
N MET A 146 -6.78 16.41 -5.04
CA MET A 146 -7.38 17.23 -3.98
C MET A 146 -8.71 16.64 -3.53
N PRO A 147 -9.07 16.75 -2.23
CA PRO A 147 -10.30 16.23 -1.71
C PRO A 147 -11.48 17.03 -2.27
N GLU A 148 -12.56 16.35 -2.60
CA GLU A 148 -13.82 17.01 -2.92
C GLU A 148 -14.33 17.71 -1.66
N PHE A 149 -14.15 19.04 -1.61
CA PHE A 149 -14.79 19.85 -0.60
C PHE A 149 -16.29 19.87 -0.92
N LYS A 150 -17.11 19.21 -0.09
CA LYS A 150 -18.56 19.45 -0.09
C LYS A 150 -18.77 20.91 0.33
N GLN A 151 -18.89 21.82 -0.63
CA GLN A 151 -19.28 23.22 -0.41
C GLN A 151 -20.76 23.24 -0.03
N SER A 152 -21.11 22.87 1.20
CA SER A 152 -22.39 23.23 1.79
C SER A 152 -22.17 24.34 2.82
N THR A 153 -21.54 25.43 2.42
CA THR A 153 -21.66 26.67 3.18
C THR A 153 -23.09 27.17 2.98
N LYS A 154 -24.00 26.78 3.87
CA LYS A 154 -25.26 27.51 4.09
C LYS A 154 -24.86 28.91 4.55
N GLN A 155 -24.72 29.82 3.58
CA GLN A 155 -24.66 31.24 3.85
C GLN A 155 -25.97 31.59 4.56
N ARG A 156 -25.90 31.90 5.86
CA ARG A 156 -27.05 32.45 6.58
C ARG A 156 -27.32 33.81 5.97
N SER A 157 -28.37 33.91 5.16
CA SER A 157 -29.00 35.20 4.88
C SER A 157 -29.77 35.59 6.14
N ASN A 158 -29.16 36.48 6.95
CA ASN A 158 -29.79 37.56 7.71
C ASN A 158 -28.76 38.24 8.59
#